data_AF-A0A9W6G399-F1
#
_entry.id   AF-A0A9W6G399-F1
#
_cell.length_a   1.000
_cell.length_b   1.000
_cell.length_c   1.000
_cell.angle_alpha   90.00
_cell.angle_beta   90.00
_cell.angle_gamma   90.00
#
_symmetry.space_group_name_H-M   'P 1'
#
loop_
_entity.id
_entity.type
_entity.pdbx_description
1 polymer ?
#
loop_
_entity_poly.entity_id
_entity_poly.type
_entity_poly.pdbx_seq_one_letter_code
_entity_poly.pdbx_strand_id
1 'polypeptide(L)'
;MSPLDRQSDEPTNEERAGRIDTVMQAYCLTLEGRDFDGDEDDVKDLLTDLMHFCERMEIDFEENLRVARNNYNHERNAEQGDTDQLGCPVCGRFLEVTRTDTLLGIDRELYDCQECDETFIRELNAPDSPLQRAVKCVGCGNMISQASARILYQRDDYAHFIGECCWDERLRE
;
A
#
# COMPACT_ATOMS: atom_id res chain seq x y z
N MET A 1 4.08 -38.50 16.11
CA MET A 1 4.41 -37.89 14.81
C MET A 1 4.71 -36.43 15.09
N SER A 2 5.96 -36.01 14.89
CA SER A 2 6.39 -34.64 15.18
C SER A 2 5.72 -33.63 14.24
N PRO A 3 5.39 -32.42 14.70
CA PRO A 3 4.88 -31.36 13.85
C PRO A 3 6.06 -30.77 13.07
N LEU A 4 6.49 -31.49 12.04
CA LEU A 4 7.48 -31.00 11.08
C LEU A 4 6.77 -30.07 10.09
N ASP A 5 7.28 -28.85 10.01
CA ASP A 5 7.34 -27.99 8.83
C ASP A 5 6.13 -28.03 7.89
N ARG A 6 5.15 -27.17 8.18
CA ARG A 6 4.41 -26.54 7.09
C ARG A 6 5.37 -25.54 6.45
N GLN A 7 6.25 -26.01 5.56
CA GLN A 7 6.77 -25.14 4.51
C GLN A 7 5.54 -24.58 3.80
N SER A 8 5.40 -23.25 3.75
CA SER A 8 4.38 -22.63 2.93
C SER A 8 4.58 -23.10 1.48
N ASP A 9 3.51 -23.46 0.78
CA ASP A 9 3.56 -23.74 -0.67
C ASP A 9 3.94 -22.49 -1.50
N GLU A 10 4.10 -21.33 -0.84
CA GLU A 10 4.61 -20.12 -1.46
C GLU A 10 6.12 -20.22 -1.69
N PRO A 11 6.61 -19.84 -2.89
CA PRO A 11 8.04 -19.83 -3.18
C PRO A 11 8.77 -18.86 -2.23
N THR A 12 10.09 -18.94 -2.14
CA THR A 12 10.94 -17.93 -1.48
C THR A 12 11.26 -16.77 -2.42
N ASN A 13 11.77 -15.64 -1.91
CA ASN A 13 12.21 -14.53 -2.75
C ASN A 13 13.38 -14.92 -3.65
N GLU A 14 14.27 -15.81 -3.17
CA GLU A 14 15.36 -16.36 -3.99
C GLU A 14 14.82 -17.23 -5.13
N GLU A 15 13.83 -18.08 -4.86
CA GLU A 15 13.18 -18.88 -5.90
C GLU A 15 12.42 -18.01 -6.91
N ARG A 16 11.86 -16.88 -6.48
CA ARG A 16 11.25 -15.89 -7.38
C ARG A 16 12.30 -15.21 -8.25
N ALA A 17 13.43 -14.83 -7.67
CA ALA A 17 14.56 -14.26 -8.42
C ALA A 17 15.06 -15.24 -9.48
N GLY A 18 15.29 -16.51 -9.13
CA GLY A 18 15.77 -17.53 -10.07
C GLY A 18 14.84 -17.83 -11.25
N ARG A 19 13.55 -17.42 -11.19
CA ARG A 19 12.64 -17.56 -12.35
C ARG A 19 13.03 -16.65 -13.51
N ILE A 20 13.64 -15.49 -13.23
CA ILE A 20 14.01 -14.52 -14.27
C ILE A 20 15.33 -14.87 -14.97
N ASP A 21 16.19 -15.70 -14.36
CA ASP A 21 17.50 -16.08 -14.91
C ASP A 21 17.39 -16.60 -16.35
N THR A 22 16.42 -17.49 -16.60
CA THR A 22 16.22 -18.06 -17.93
C THR A 22 15.79 -16.99 -18.95
N VAL A 23 15.04 -15.98 -18.52
CA VAL A 23 14.59 -14.88 -19.39
C VAL A 23 15.75 -13.95 -19.73
N MET A 24 16.53 -13.52 -18.74
CA MET A 24 17.72 -12.68 -18.95
C MET A 24 18.75 -13.37 -19.84
N GLN A 25 18.99 -14.65 -19.58
CA GLN A 25 19.91 -15.46 -20.38
C GLN A 25 19.46 -15.57 -21.84
N ALA A 26 18.16 -15.83 -22.08
CA ALA A 26 17.63 -15.90 -23.43
C ALA A 26 17.67 -14.54 -24.14
N TYR A 27 17.40 -13.45 -23.43
CA TYR A 27 17.44 -12.08 -23.94
C TYR A 27 18.84 -11.71 -24.45
N CYS A 28 19.87 -11.85 -23.60
CA CYS A 28 21.26 -11.52 -23.95
C CYS A 28 21.80 -12.42 -25.07
N LEU A 29 21.50 -13.73 -25.02
CA LEU A 29 21.91 -14.66 -26.07
C LEU A 29 21.29 -14.31 -27.42
N THR A 30 20.04 -13.86 -27.44
CA THR A 30 19.32 -13.59 -28.69
C THR A 30 19.75 -12.28 -29.32
N LEU A 31 19.96 -11.23 -28.52
CA LEU A 31 20.29 -9.90 -29.04
C LEU A 31 21.79 -9.71 -29.29
N GLU A 32 22.64 -10.27 -28.44
CA GLU A 32 24.07 -9.99 -28.43
C GLU A 32 24.95 -11.23 -28.65
N GLY A 33 24.35 -12.43 -28.60
CA GLY A 33 25.09 -13.68 -28.76
C GLY A 33 26.02 -14.00 -27.59
N ARG A 34 25.77 -13.40 -26.41
CA ARG A 34 26.52 -13.66 -25.17
C ARG A 34 25.60 -14.11 -24.04
N ASP A 35 26.21 -14.77 -23.05
CA ASP A 35 25.54 -15.12 -21.81
C ASP A 35 25.28 -13.87 -20.96
N PHE A 36 24.23 -13.90 -20.13
CA PHE A 36 24.00 -12.85 -19.16
C PHE A 36 25.03 -12.97 -18.02
N ASP A 37 25.74 -11.87 -17.73
CA ASP A 37 26.82 -11.83 -16.74
C ASP A 37 26.50 -10.93 -15.54
N GLY A 38 25.26 -10.44 -15.44
CA GLY A 38 24.83 -9.57 -14.35
C GLY A 38 24.95 -8.07 -14.64
N ASP A 39 25.16 -7.66 -15.91
CA ASP A 39 25.18 -6.25 -16.28
C ASP A 39 23.81 -5.59 -16.00
N GLU A 40 23.86 -4.42 -15.36
CA GLU A 40 22.67 -3.63 -15.05
C GLU A 40 22.07 -3.00 -16.32
N ASP A 41 22.89 -2.71 -17.32
CA ASP A 41 22.42 -2.12 -18.57
C ASP A 41 21.55 -3.10 -19.37
N ASP A 42 21.84 -4.41 -19.31
CA ASP A 42 20.98 -5.46 -19.89
C ASP A 42 19.57 -5.47 -19.27
N VAL A 43 19.48 -5.22 -17.96
CA VAL A 43 18.20 -5.14 -17.23
C VAL A 43 17.43 -3.89 -17.66
N LYS A 44 18.12 -2.74 -17.80
CA LYS A 44 17.49 -1.50 -18.26
C LYS A 44 16.99 -1.62 -19.70
N ASP A 45 17.77 -2.27 -20.56
CA ASP A 45 17.40 -2.50 -21.95
C ASP A 45 16.19 -3.45 -22.04
N LEU A 46 16.17 -4.54 -21.28
CA LEU A 46 15.00 -5.43 -21.20
C LEU A 46 13.75 -4.68 -20.74
N LEU A 47 13.86 -3.83 -19.72
CA LEU A 47 12.72 -3.02 -19.25
C LEU A 47 12.25 -2.04 -20.33
N THR A 48 13.17 -1.41 -21.05
CA THR A 48 12.85 -0.49 -22.15
C THR A 48 12.12 -1.20 -23.29
N ASP A 49 12.62 -2.37 -23.69
CA ASP A 49 11.98 -3.21 -24.71
C ASP A 49 10.61 -3.74 -24.26
N LEU A 50 10.46 -4.06 -22.97
CA LEU A 50 9.18 -4.45 -22.39
C LEU A 50 8.16 -3.30 -22.43
N MET A 51 8.59 -2.06 -22.21
CA MET A 51 7.72 -0.88 -22.36
C MET A 51 7.23 -0.72 -23.80
N HIS A 52 8.12 -0.83 -24.79
CA HIS A 52 7.74 -0.82 -26.21
C HIS A 52 6.82 -1.99 -26.58
N PHE A 53 7.06 -3.18 -26.00
CA PHE A 53 6.18 -4.32 -26.15
C PHE A 53 4.78 -4.05 -25.60
N CYS A 54 4.69 -3.50 -24.40
CA CYS A 54 3.41 -3.14 -23.76
C CYS A 54 2.64 -2.09 -24.57
N GLU A 55 3.32 -1.07 -25.09
CA GLU A 55 2.72 -0.07 -25.99
C GLU A 55 2.11 -0.73 -27.22
N ARG A 56 2.88 -1.62 -27.90
CA ARG A 56 2.40 -2.35 -29.08
C ARG A 56 1.23 -3.29 -28.79
N MET A 57 1.18 -3.85 -27.58
CA MET A 57 0.16 -4.81 -27.17
C MET A 57 -1.04 -4.17 -26.44
N GLU A 58 -1.05 -2.83 -26.32
CA GLU A 58 -2.06 -2.07 -25.57
C GLU A 58 -2.17 -2.53 -24.09
N ILE A 59 -1.04 -2.88 -23.48
CA ILE A 59 -0.93 -3.24 -22.06
C ILE A 59 -0.45 -2.01 -21.29
N ASP A 60 -1.14 -1.68 -20.19
CA ASP A 60 -0.73 -0.59 -19.30
C ASP A 60 0.50 -0.99 -18.47
N PHE A 61 1.68 -0.61 -18.96
CA PHE A 61 2.95 -0.93 -18.29
C PHE A 61 3.05 -0.32 -16.89
N GLU A 62 2.65 0.94 -16.73
CA GLU A 62 2.79 1.66 -15.46
C GLU A 62 1.88 1.06 -14.39
N GLU A 63 0.65 0.69 -14.74
CA GLU A 63 -0.26 0.00 -13.81
C GLU A 63 0.25 -1.40 -13.44
N ASN A 64 0.80 -2.16 -14.39
CA ASN A 64 1.38 -3.48 -14.09
C ASN A 64 2.66 -3.37 -13.24
N LEU A 65 3.53 -2.40 -13.53
CA LEU A 65 4.73 -2.13 -12.74
C LEU A 65 4.36 -1.71 -11.31
N ARG A 66 3.28 -0.93 -11.17
CA ARG A 66 2.72 -0.54 -9.86
C ARG A 66 2.30 -1.76 -9.06
N VAL A 67 1.51 -2.66 -9.64
CA VAL A 67 1.07 -3.90 -8.98
C VAL A 67 2.26 -4.81 -8.65
N ALA A 68 3.21 -4.98 -9.58
CA ALA A 68 4.41 -5.79 -9.38
C ALA A 68 5.25 -5.28 -8.20
N ARG A 69 5.42 -3.95 -8.06
CA ARG A 69 6.16 -3.34 -6.94
C ARG A 69 5.50 -3.62 -5.60
N ASN A 70 4.18 -3.58 -5.52
CA ASN A 70 3.45 -3.91 -4.30
C ASN A 70 3.64 -5.39 -3.92
N ASN A 71 3.52 -6.29 -4.89
CA ASN A 71 3.72 -7.73 -4.68
C ASN A 71 5.16 -8.01 -4.19
N TYR A 72 6.17 -7.46 -4.86
CA TYR A 72 7.57 -7.59 -4.47
C TYR A 72 7.80 -7.15 -3.01
N ASN A 73 7.25 -5.99 -2.61
CA ASN A 73 7.40 -5.50 -1.25
C ASN A 73 6.73 -6.40 -0.23
N HIS A 74 5.52 -6.90 -0.53
CA HIS A 74 4.81 -7.83 0.34
C HIS A 74 5.59 -9.14 0.53
N GLU A 75 6.09 -9.73 -0.57
CA GLU A 75 6.87 -10.97 -0.57
C GLU A 75 8.21 -10.80 0.16
N ARG A 76 8.90 -9.67 -0.05
CA ARG A 76 10.14 -9.32 0.66
C ARG A 76 9.93 -9.21 2.17
N ASN A 77 8.86 -8.53 2.58
CA ASN A 77 8.55 -8.30 3.99
C ASN A 77 8.09 -9.57 4.71
N ALA A 78 7.26 -10.39 4.05
CA ALA A 78 6.80 -11.67 4.59
C ALA A 78 7.97 -12.61 4.93
N GLU A 79 9.00 -12.68 4.09
CA GLU A 79 10.20 -13.50 4.34
C GLU A 79 11.11 -12.91 5.42
N GLN A 80 11.13 -11.59 5.58
CA GLN A 80 11.89 -10.89 6.64
C GLN A 80 11.18 -10.91 8.00
N GLY A 81 9.96 -11.45 8.07
CA GLY A 81 9.14 -11.51 9.29
C GLY A 81 8.55 -10.16 9.71
N ASP A 82 8.54 -9.17 8.82
CA ASP A 82 8.00 -7.84 9.08
C ASP A 82 6.56 -7.75 8.54
N THR A 83 5.62 -8.35 9.27
CA THR A 83 4.20 -8.43 8.90
C THR A 83 3.36 -7.23 9.34
N ASP A 84 3.96 -6.23 10.00
CA ASP A 84 3.23 -5.11 10.63
C ASP A 84 2.88 -3.95 9.69
N GLN A 85 3.07 -4.14 8.38
CA GLN A 85 2.88 -3.07 7.41
C GLN A 85 1.43 -2.97 6.92
N LEU A 86 0.80 -1.84 7.24
CA LEU A 86 -0.56 -1.51 6.83
C LEU A 86 -0.59 -1.08 5.36
N GLY A 87 -1.49 -1.69 4.58
CA GLY A 87 -1.80 -1.26 3.23
C GLY A 87 -2.91 -0.21 3.21
N CYS A 88 -2.82 0.75 2.30
CA CYS A 88 -3.87 1.69 1.98
C CYS A 88 -5.12 0.92 1.53
N PRO A 89 -6.27 1.05 2.23
CA PRO A 89 -7.49 0.36 1.87
C PRO A 89 -8.06 0.76 0.50
N VAL A 90 -7.61 1.89 -0.06
CA VAL A 90 -8.11 2.42 -1.34
C VAL A 90 -7.25 1.94 -2.51
N CYS A 91 -5.93 2.13 -2.44
CA CYS A 91 -5.04 1.84 -3.58
C CYS A 91 -4.07 0.67 -3.36
N GLY A 92 -4.06 0.08 -2.16
CA GLY A 92 -3.23 -1.08 -1.80
C GLY A 92 -1.75 -0.76 -1.55
N ARG A 93 -1.32 0.50 -1.64
CA ARG A 93 0.06 0.90 -1.35
C ARG A 93 0.39 0.78 0.13
N PHE A 94 1.66 0.53 0.42
CA PHE A 94 2.18 0.62 1.77
C PHE A 94 1.96 2.01 2.38
N LEU A 95 1.55 2.02 3.65
CA LEU A 95 1.38 3.21 4.46
C LEU A 95 2.42 3.26 5.58
N GLU A 96 3.11 4.38 5.67
CA GLU A 96 3.95 4.73 6.81
C GLU A 96 3.20 5.69 7.73
N VAL A 97 3.48 5.60 9.04
CA VAL A 97 2.95 6.55 10.02
C VAL A 97 3.53 7.93 9.72
N THR A 98 2.68 8.88 9.37
CA THR A 98 3.10 10.26 9.08
C THR A 98 3.04 11.14 10.32
N ARG A 99 2.11 10.85 11.25
CA ARG A 99 1.94 11.59 12.50
C ARG A 99 1.26 10.74 13.55
N THR A 100 1.49 11.06 14.82
CA THR A 100 0.70 10.55 15.94
C THR A 100 0.05 11.68 16.72
N ASP A 101 -1.12 11.44 17.29
CA ASP A 101 -1.79 12.39 18.18
C ASP A 101 -2.69 11.68 19.21
N THR A 102 -3.22 12.46 20.16
CA THR A 102 -4.20 12.01 21.15
C THR A 102 -5.46 12.85 21.03
N LEU A 103 -6.62 12.24 20.82
CA LEU A 103 -7.93 12.90 20.79
C LEU A 103 -8.89 12.23 21.77
N LEU A 104 -9.47 12.98 22.69
CA LEU A 104 -10.37 12.45 23.73
C LEU A 104 -9.76 11.31 24.57
N GLY A 105 -8.44 11.33 24.77
CA GLY A 105 -7.73 10.26 25.49
C GLY A 105 -7.47 9.00 24.64
N ILE A 106 -7.69 9.07 23.33
CA ILE A 106 -7.39 8.02 22.36
C ILE A 106 -6.11 8.37 21.63
N ASP A 107 -5.06 7.55 21.78
CA ASP A 107 -3.81 7.65 21.05
C ASP A 107 -3.97 7.04 19.66
N ARG A 108 -3.44 7.72 18.64
CA ARG A 108 -3.71 7.42 17.23
C ARG A 108 -2.48 7.60 16.37
N GLU A 109 -2.39 6.77 15.34
CA GLU A 109 -1.46 6.92 14.22
C GLU A 109 -2.23 7.38 12.99
N LEU A 110 -1.67 8.37 12.28
CA LEU A 110 -2.17 8.88 11.02
C LEU A 110 -1.24 8.45 9.89
N TYR A 111 -1.84 8.15 8.75
CA TYR A 111 -1.15 7.68 7.56
C TYR A 111 -1.64 8.49 6.36
N ASP A 112 -0.76 9.25 5.71
CA ASP A 112 -1.09 9.96 4.48
C ASP A 112 -0.64 9.15 3.27
N CYS A 113 -1.59 8.70 2.46
CA CYS A 113 -1.28 7.97 1.24
C CYS A 113 -0.84 8.95 0.15
N GLN A 114 0.43 8.88 -0.23
CA GLN A 114 1.02 9.75 -1.26
C GLN A 114 0.47 9.53 -2.69
N GLU A 115 -0.42 8.56 -2.89
CA GLU A 115 -0.92 8.16 -4.21
C GLU A 115 -2.40 8.44 -4.43
N CYS A 116 -3.21 8.33 -3.38
CA CYS A 116 -4.63 8.64 -3.46
C CYS A 116 -5.00 9.89 -2.67
N ASP A 117 -4.00 10.56 -2.06
CA ASP A 117 -4.15 11.75 -1.21
C ASP A 117 -5.14 11.58 -0.04
N GLU A 118 -5.45 10.33 0.31
CA GLU A 118 -6.31 10.00 1.44
C GLU A 118 -5.49 9.83 2.72
N THR A 119 -6.05 10.34 3.83
CA THR A 119 -5.51 10.12 5.17
C THR A 119 -6.28 9.02 5.88
N PHE A 120 -5.57 8.15 6.59
CA PHE A 120 -6.13 7.08 7.40
C PHE A 120 -5.68 7.20 8.86
N ILE A 121 -6.45 6.59 9.77
CA ILE A 121 -6.21 6.56 11.21
C ILE A 121 -6.27 5.12 11.73
N ARG A 122 -5.36 4.79 12.65
CA ARG A 122 -5.42 3.60 13.51
C ARG A 122 -5.41 4.04 14.98
N GLU A 123 -6.35 3.57 15.79
CA GLU A 123 -6.37 3.86 17.23
C GLU A 123 -5.53 2.84 17.98
N LEU A 124 -4.63 3.28 18.86
CA LEU A 124 -3.68 2.41 19.55
C LEU A 124 -4.22 1.83 20.86
N ASN A 125 -5.27 2.45 21.41
CA ASN A 125 -5.89 2.01 22.66
C ASN A 125 -6.59 0.65 22.52
N ALA A 126 -6.96 0.28 21.30
CA ALA A 126 -7.59 -1.00 20.97
C ALA A 126 -6.55 -1.89 20.26
N PRO A 127 -6.20 -3.06 20.83
CA PRO A 127 -5.17 -3.94 20.26
C PRO A 127 -5.39 -4.32 18.79
N ASP A 128 -6.67 -4.40 18.38
CA ASP A 128 -7.08 -4.82 17.03
C ASP A 128 -7.80 -3.69 16.26
N SER A 129 -7.42 -2.44 16.49
CA SER A 129 -8.07 -1.31 15.82
C SER A 129 -7.84 -1.36 14.29
N PRO A 130 -8.91 -1.39 13.49
CA PRO A 130 -8.75 -1.38 12.04
C PRO A 130 -8.24 -0.02 11.55
N LEU A 131 -7.50 -0.03 10.44
CA LEU A 131 -7.17 1.20 9.73
C LEU A 131 -8.44 1.77 9.07
N GLN A 132 -8.79 3.01 9.40
CA GLN A 132 -10.02 3.66 8.94
C GLN A 132 -9.72 4.97 8.21
N ARG A 133 -10.58 5.35 7.25
CA ARG A 133 -10.49 6.65 6.59
C ARG A 133 -10.67 7.77 7.61
N ALA A 134 -9.80 8.77 7.54
CA ALA A 134 -9.85 9.92 8.42
C ALA A 134 -10.61 11.07 7.74
N VAL A 135 -11.46 11.76 8.50
CA VAL A 135 -12.17 12.97 8.06
C VAL A 135 -11.88 14.12 9.02
N LYS A 136 -11.96 15.35 8.52
CA LYS A 136 -11.72 16.54 9.33
C LYS A 136 -12.99 16.98 10.06
N CYS A 137 -12.94 17.07 11.38
CA CYS A 137 -14.02 17.63 12.18
C CYS A 137 -14.17 19.14 11.90
N VAL A 138 -15.35 19.60 11.49
CA VAL A 138 -15.59 21.03 11.21
C VAL A 138 -15.61 21.91 12.47
N GLY A 139 -15.83 21.32 13.65
CA GLY A 139 -15.86 22.07 14.91
C GLY A 139 -14.48 22.47 15.43
N CYS A 140 -13.50 21.54 15.41
CA CYS A 140 -12.16 21.78 15.96
C CYS A 140 -11.01 21.58 14.97
N GLY A 141 -11.28 21.06 13.76
CA GLY A 141 -10.26 20.80 12.75
C GLY A 141 -9.45 19.52 12.97
N ASN A 142 -9.68 18.77 14.05
CA ASN A 142 -9.00 17.49 14.29
C ASN A 142 -9.43 16.43 13.27
N MET A 143 -8.49 15.58 12.89
CA MET A 143 -8.81 14.35 12.15
C MET A 143 -9.52 13.39 13.08
N ILE A 144 -10.56 12.72 12.61
CA ILE A 144 -11.35 11.70 13.31
C ILE A 144 -11.60 10.54 12.37
N SER A 145 -11.87 9.34 12.89
CA SER A 145 -12.30 8.25 12.02
C SER A 145 -13.66 8.55 11.40
N GLN A 146 -13.85 8.18 10.14
CA GLN A 146 -15.12 8.39 9.45
C GLN A 146 -16.28 7.62 10.10
N ALA A 147 -15.99 6.44 10.67
CA ALA A 147 -16.99 5.62 11.35
C ALA A 147 -17.57 6.29 12.62
N SER A 148 -16.75 7.10 13.31
CA SER A 148 -17.15 7.86 14.51
C SER A 148 -17.61 9.29 14.18
N ALA A 149 -17.59 9.68 12.91
CA ALA A 149 -18.01 10.99 12.45
C ALA A 149 -19.50 11.03 12.11
N ARG A 150 -20.14 12.17 12.37
CA ARG A 150 -21.50 12.47 11.92
C ARG A 150 -21.45 13.45 10.76
N ILE A 151 -22.35 13.30 9.80
CA ILE A 151 -22.51 14.27 8.71
C ILE A 151 -23.31 15.46 9.27
N LEU A 152 -22.70 16.64 9.30
CA LEU A 152 -23.36 17.89 9.68
C LEU A 152 -24.12 18.49 8.50
N TYR A 153 -23.51 18.44 7.32
CA TYR A 153 -24.08 18.96 6.07
C TYR A 153 -23.57 18.14 4.89
N GLN A 154 -24.43 17.89 3.92
CA GLN A 154 -24.08 17.21 2.68
C GLN A 154 -24.79 17.88 1.50
N ARG A 155 -24.06 18.06 0.41
CA ARG A 155 -24.58 18.52 -0.88
C ARG A 155 -23.78 17.87 -2.00
N ASP A 156 -24.47 17.23 -2.93
CA ASP A 156 -23.85 16.47 -4.02
C ASP A 156 -22.79 15.50 -3.47
N ASP A 157 -21.57 15.50 -4.00
CA ASP A 157 -20.46 14.63 -3.57
C ASP A 157 -19.67 15.19 -2.35
N TYR A 158 -20.12 16.30 -1.76
CA TYR A 158 -19.41 16.98 -0.69
C TYR A 158 -20.13 16.84 0.66
N ALA A 159 -19.40 16.44 1.70
CA ALA A 159 -19.90 16.29 3.05
C ALA A 159 -18.98 16.95 4.10
N HIS A 160 -19.59 17.64 5.05
CA HIS A 160 -18.94 18.16 6.25
C HIS A 160 -19.18 17.23 7.43
N PHE A 161 -18.10 16.86 8.11
CA PHE A 161 -18.12 15.91 9.21
C PHE A 161 -17.89 16.59 10.54
N ILE A 162 -18.61 16.17 11.57
CA ILE A 162 -18.43 16.59 12.95
C ILE A 162 -18.25 15.37 13.84
N GLY A 163 -17.22 15.37 14.67
CA GLY A 163 -16.92 14.27 15.59
C GLY A 163 -17.53 14.49 16.97
N GLU A 164 -17.54 13.43 17.77
CA GLU A 164 -17.96 13.49 19.18
C GLU A 164 -17.17 14.52 20.00
N CYS A 165 -15.94 14.82 19.59
CA CYS A 165 -15.11 15.88 20.19
C CYS A 165 -15.73 17.28 20.15
N CYS A 166 -16.71 17.52 19.27
CA CYS A 166 -17.40 18.81 19.14
C CYS A 166 -18.92 18.69 19.04
N TRP A 167 -19.46 17.47 19.09
CA TRP A 167 -20.89 17.24 18.97
C TRP A 167 -21.58 17.48 20.32
N ASP A 168 -22.20 18.64 20.49
CA ASP A 168 -23.16 18.91 21.57
C ASP A 168 -24.58 18.73 21.01
N GLU A 169 -25.39 17.88 21.66
CA GLU A 169 -26.80 17.65 21.27
C GLU A 169 -27.65 18.92 21.29
N ARG A 170 -27.18 19.99 21.95
CA ARG A 170 -27.83 21.31 22.02
C ARG A 170 -27.63 22.19 20.78
N LEU A 171 -26.78 21.80 19.83
CA LEU A 171 -26.59 22.54 18.57
C LEU A 171 -27.73 22.31 17.54
N ARG A 172 -28.85 21.73 17.98
CA ARG A 172 -30.10 21.60 17.22
C ARG A 172 -30.96 22.86 17.38
N GLU A 173 -30.56 23.96 16.77
CA GLU A 173 -31.47 25.08 16.49
C GLU A 173 -31.38 25.49 15.03
#